data_AF-A0A2T3NPG2-F1
#
_entry.id   AF-A0A2T3NPG2-F1
#
_cell.length_a   1.000
_cell.length_b   1.000
_cell.length_c   1.000
_cell.angle_alpha   90.00
_cell.angle_beta   90.00
_cell.angle_gamma   90.00
#
_symmetry.space_group_name_H-M   'P 1'
#
loop_
_entity.id
_entity.type
_entity.pdbx_description
1 polymer ?
#
loop_
_entity_poly.entity_id
_entity_poly.type
_entity_poly.pdbx_seq_one_letter_code
_entity_poly.pdbx_strand_id
1 'polypeptide(L)'
;MAGKRRQRQQNRQEQRQAQFKTGLEQNSLQVQSPLSDGVLLLPKRKVQSIGAVITVAFGVLVFSLAWQDHKHDQAILSKKVQLEEQQLVIDELDDRLLAFDEKYESLKKEISSGSMLAADKNNEIALLKEELRRTRRALNNKSNQLVAYKKNYQSELNRELATERETLATVQSQLESKLAVVQQQEEEVNAKISDVDEWEKKRAEFDKLYANSALEAQNEERVNELMGQFNQLRVDLDVINECDKDYLYRYNEAKSLLNNIRTFIQKYEMEQDFYFYVISNDSLISAQNRKLCLTD
;
A
#
# COMPACT_ATOMS: atom_id res chain seq x y z
N MET A 1 21.93 -26.53 -17.01
CA MET A 1 21.55 -27.01 -18.37
C MET A 1 22.47 -26.54 -19.51
N ALA A 2 23.52 -25.74 -19.27
CA ALA A 2 24.40 -25.23 -20.34
C ALA A 2 25.45 -26.25 -20.88
N GLY A 3 25.87 -27.24 -20.07
CA GLY A 3 26.89 -28.22 -20.47
C GLY A 3 26.47 -29.18 -21.59
N LYS A 4 25.22 -29.67 -21.58
CA LYS A 4 24.70 -30.62 -22.58
C LYS A 4 24.59 -30.03 -24.00
N ARG A 5 24.54 -28.71 -24.15
CA ARG A 5 24.46 -28.05 -25.47
C ARG A 5 25.84 -27.92 -26.15
N ARG A 6 26.91 -27.70 -25.38
CA ARG A 6 28.29 -27.65 -25.93
C ARG A 6 28.76 -29.02 -26.42
N GLN A 7 28.47 -30.08 -25.68
CA GLN A 7 28.87 -31.44 -26.05
C GLN A 7 28.18 -31.96 -27.33
N ARG A 8 26.95 -31.51 -27.60
CA ARG A 8 26.25 -31.82 -28.87
C ARG A 8 26.78 -31.04 -30.07
N GLN A 9 27.42 -29.88 -29.86
CA GLN A 9 28.03 -29.12 -30.96
C GLN A 9 29.41 -29.69 -31.35
N GLN A 10 30.19 -30.17 -30.38
CA GLN A 10 31.48 -30.81 -30.66
C GLN A 10 31.34 -32.11 -31.47
N ASN A 11 30.42 -33.01 -31.09
CA ASN A 11 30.20 -34.26 -31.85
C ASN A 11 29.73 -34.04 -33.29
N ARG A 12 29.07 -32.91 -33.59
CA ARG A 12 28.65 -32.58 -34.97
C ARG A 12 29.78 -32.04 -35.84
N GLN A 13 30.82 -31.45 -35.25
CA GLN A 13 31.99 -31.00 -36.00
C GLN A 13 32.92 -32.16 -36.35
N GLU A 14 33.11 -33.12 -35.45
CA GLU A 14 33.93 -34.31 -35.72
C GLU A 14 33.32 -35.21 -36.82
N GLN A 15 31.99 -35.38 -36.86
CA GLN A 15 31.33 -36.15 -37.91
C GLN A 15 31.46 -35.51 -39.31
N ARG A 16 31.56 -34.17 -39.42
CA ARG A 16 31.75 -33.49 -40.70
C ARG A 16 33.19 -33.62 -41.22
N GLN A 17 34.17 -33.70 -40.33
CA GLN A 17 35.57 -33.90 -40.73
C GLN A 17 35.84 -35.34 -41.19
N ALA A 18 35.12 -36.32 -40.63
CA ALA A 18 35.22 -37.72 -41.07
C ALA A 18 34.62 -37.96 -42.47
N GLN A 19 33.56 -37.24 -42.85
CA GLN A 19 32.94 -37.36 -44.18
C GLN A 19 33.75 -36.69 -45.30
N PHE A 20 34.60 -35.70 -44.98
CA PHE A 20 35.44 -35.05 -46.00
C PHE A 20 36.68 -35.88 -46.38
N LYS A 21 37.13 -36.80 -45.52
CA LYS A 21 38.29 -37.66 -45.80
C LYS A 21 37.98 -38.90 -46.65
N THR A 22 36.70 -39.27 -46.78
CA THR A 22 36.28 -40.47 -47.54
C THR A 22 35.87 -40.16 -48.99
N GLY A 23 35.81 -38.88 -49.38
CA GLY A 23 35.39 -38.46 -50.73
C GLY A 23 36.51 -38.17 -51.73
N LEU A 24 37.78 -38.41 -51.38
CA LEU A 24 38.95 -38.05 -52.22
C LEU A 24 39.78 -39.25 -52.72
N GLU A 25 39.37 -40.48 -52.43
CA GLU A 25 39.97 -41.71 -52.96
C GLU A 25 38.95 -42.47 -53.82
N GLN A 26 38.62 -41.96 -54.99
CA GLN A 26 38.02 -42.75 -56.07
C GLN A 26 38.03 -41.89 -57.34
N ASN A 27 39.10 -42.02 -58.14
CA ASN A 27 39.09 -41.90 -59.62
C ASN A 27 40.52 -41.86 -60.16
N SER A 28 41.10 -43.03 -60.40
CA SER A 28 42.17 -43.21 -61.38
C SER A 28 42.16 -44.66 -61.86
N LEU A 29 41.86 -44.87 -63.15
CA LEU A 29 42.20 -46.04 -63.99
C LEU A 29 41.50 -45.83 -65.36
N GLN A 30 42.30 -45.54 -66.40
CA GLN A 30 42.75 -46.46 -67.47
C GLN A 30 41.75 -46.59 -68.63
N VAL A 31 42.20 -46.36 -69.87
CA VAL A 31 42.14 -47.31 -71.00
C VAL A 31 43.20 -46.93 -72.07
N GLN A 32 43.94 -47.95 -72.54
CA GLN A 32 44.91 -47.97 -73.65
C GLN A 32 44.25 -48.54 -74.94
N SER A 33 44.63 -47.99 -76.12
CA SER A 33 45.01 -48.63 -77.42
C SER A 33 44.06 -49.68 -78.08
N PRO A 34 44.27 -50.27 -79.30
CA PRO A 34 45.43 -50.27 -80.21
C PRO A 34 45.21 -50.37 -81.78
N LEU A 35 46.32 -50.14 -82.52
CA LEU A 35 46.98 -50.81 -83.69
C LEU A 35 46.29 -51.50 -84.91
N SER A 36 47.09 -51.49 -86.01
CA SER A 36 47.41 -52.56 -87.00
C SER A 36 46.62 -52.58 -88.32
N ASP A 37 47.10 -53.01 -89.50
CA ASP A 37 48.36 -53.14 -90.27
C ASP A 37 47.94 -53.62 -91.69
N GLY A 38 48.80 -53.52 -92.72
CA GLY A 38 48.52 -54.23 -93.98
C GLY A 38 49.43 -53.92 -95.17
N VAL A 39 50.57 -54.61 -95.22
CA VAL A 39 51.57 -54.68 -96.32
C VAL A 39 51.17 -55.77 -97.32
N LEU A 40 51.42 -55.61 -98.64
CA LEU A 40 51.93 -56.71 -99.48
C LEU A 40 52.51 -56.30 -100.85
N LEU A 41 53.48 -57.12 -101.27
CA LEU A 41 54.55 -56.94 -102.24
C LEU A 41 54.23 -57.32 -103.70
N LEU A 42 55.06 -56.77 -104.60
CA LEU A 42 55.36 -57.17 -106.00
C LEU A 42 55.54 -58.69 -106.21
N PRO A 43 55.42 -59.19 -107.47
CA PRO A 43 56.66 -59.46 -108.21
C PRO A 43 56.61 -59.18 -109.73
N LYS A 44 57.83 -59.00 -110.27
CA LYS A 44 58.22 -58.87 -111.69
C LYS A 44 58.05 -60.19 -112.44
N ARG A 45 57.70 -60.14 -113.73
CA ARG A 45 58.18 -61.07 -114.78
C ARG A 45 58.26 -60.40 -116.15
N LYS A 46 59.19 -60.93 -116.96
CA LYS A 46 59.76 -60.39 -118.19
C LYS A 46 59.20 -61.11 -119.43
N VAL A 47 59.02 -60.33 -120.51
CA VAL A 47 59.35 -60.64 -121.93
C VAL A 47 58.25 -61.23 -122.86
N GLN A 48 58.03 -60.48 -123.95
CA GLN A 48 57.58 -60.83 -125.33
C GLN A 48 56.11 -61.18 -125.63
N SER A 49 55.34 -60.18 -126.08
CA SER A 49 54.85 -60.08 -127.47
C SER A 49 54.19 -58.71 -127.70
N ILE A 50 54.75 -57.95 -128.65
CA ILE A 50 54.44 -56.55 -128.95
C ILE A 50 53.47 -56.55 -130.13
N GLY A 51 52.29 -55.95 -129.99
CA GLY A 51 51.43 -55.67 -131.15
C GLY A 51 49.95 -55.43 -130.87
N ALA A 52 49.31 -56.20 -129.97
CA ALA A 52 47.86 -56.08 -129.69
C ALA A 52 47.51 -55.93 -128.19
N VAL A 53 48.50 -56.02 -127.29
CA VAL A 53 48.33 -55.84 -125.84
C VAL A 53 48.28 -54.35 -125.46
N ILE A 54 48.79 -53.46 -126.31
CA ILE A 54 48.94 -52.03 -125.97
C ILE A 54 47.58 -51.32 -125.91
N THR A 55 46.60 -51.66 -126.75
CA THR A 55 45.26 -51.05 -126.70
C THR A 55 44.38 -51.58 -125.57
N VAL A 56 44.44 -52.88 -125.26
CA VAL A 56 43.70 -53.46 -124.12
C VAL A 56 44.35 -53.04 -122.79
N ALA A 57 45.68 -52.98 -122.71
CA ALA A 57 46.37 -52.47 -121.53
C ALA A 57 46.13 -50.96 -121.30
N PHE A 58 46.05 -50.15 -122.37
CA PHE A 58 45.63 -48.73 -122.25
C PHE A 58 44.17 -48.61 -121.82
N GLY A 59 43.26 -49.42 -122.37
CA GLY A 59 41.85 -49.44 -121.97
C GLY A 59 41.66 -49.83 -120.50
N VAL A 60 42.37 -50.85 -120.02
CA VAL A 60 42.35 -51.27 -118.61
C VAL A 60 43.03 -50.24 -117.70
N LEU A 61 44.10 -49.57 -118.14
CA LEU A 61 44.72 -48.47 -117.38
C LEU A 61 43.81 -47.25 -117.30
N VAL A 62 43.19 -46.82 -118.41
CA VAL A 62 42.24 -45.70 -118.43
C VAL A 62 40.99 -46.04 -117.61
N PHE A 63 40.48 -47.27 -117.68
CA PHE A 63 39.35 -47.71 -116.86
C PHE A 63 39.72 -47.83 -115.38
N SER A 64 40.93 -48.31 -115.06
CA SER A 64 41.42 -48.37 -113.67
C SER A 64 41.66 -46.97 -113.10
N LEU A 65 42.20 -46.05 -113.91
CA LEU A 65 42.36 -44.64 -113.54
C LEU A 65 41.00 -43.97 -113.36
N ALA A 66 40.04 -44.18 -114.26
CA ALA A 66 38.68 -43.64 -114.13
C ALA A 66 37.91 -44.26 -112.95
N TRP A 67 38.12 -45.55 -112.65
CA TRP A 67 37.51 -46.22 -111.49
C TRP A 67 38.15 -45.78 -110.18
N GLN A 68 39.47 -45.54 -110.20
CA GLN A 68 40.20 -44.96 -109.08
C GLN A 68 39.81 -43.50 -108.85
N ASP A 69 39.61 -42.72 -109.91
CA ASP A 69 39.12 -41.34 -109.88
C ASP A 69 37.68 -41.29 -109.35
N HIS A 70 36.80 -42.17 -109.84
CA HIS A 70 35.43 -42.30 -109.31
C HIS A 70 35.39 -42.72 -107.83
N LYS A 71 36.27 -43.64 -107.43
CA LYS A 71 36.40 -44.06 -106.02
C LYS A 71 36.97 -42.93 -105.15
N HIS A 72 37.90 -42.14 -105.68
CA HIS A 72 38.39 -40.94 -105.01
C HIS A 72 37.31 -39.87 -104.90
N ASP A 73 36.51 -39.66 -105.93
CA ASP A 73 35.39 -38.71 -105.92
C ASP A 73 34.31 -39.13 -104.93
N GLN A 74 33.94 -40.41 -104.88
CA GLN A 74 33.02 -40.92 -103.85
C GLN A 74 33.57 -40.76 -102.44
N ALA A 75 34.86 -41.02 -102.23
CA ALA A 75 35.52 -40.82 -100.94
C ALA A 75 35.65 -39.33 -100.55
N ILE A 76 35.81 -38.43 -101.53
CA ILE A 76 35.82 -36.98 -101.31
C ILE A 76 34.41 -36.50 -100.97
N LEU A 77 33.38 -36.98 -101.67
CA LEU A 77 31.98 -36.65 -101.38
C LEU A 77 31.56 -37.14 -100.00
N SER A 78 31.88 -38.38 -99.63
CA SER A 78 31.56 -38.90 -98.29
C SER A 78 32.26 -38.12 -97.18
N LYS A 79 33.52 -37.69 -97.40
CA LYS A 79 34.25 -36.84 -96.46
C LYS A 79 33.67 -35.43 -96.38
N LYS A 80 33.21 -34.85 -97.49
CA LYS A 80 32.52 -33.55 -97.50
C LYS A 80 31.22 -33.60 -96.69
N VAL A 81 30.40 -34.63 -96.89
CA VAL A 81 29.17 -34.84 -96.11
C VAL A 81 29.48 -34.99 -94.62
N GLN A 82 30.51 -35.76 -94.25
CA GLN A 82 30.95 -35.87 -92.85
C GLN A 82 31.44 -34.53 -92.27
N LEU A 83 32.08 -33.68 -93.08
CA LEU A 83 32.58 -32.37 -92.67
C LEU A 83 31.42 -31.38 -92.46
N GLU A 84 30.38 -31.43 -93.32
CA GLU A 84 29.15 -30.66 -93.16
C GLU A 84 28.36 -31.09 -91.92
N GLU A 85 28.26 -32.41 -91.65
CA GLU A 85 27.62 -32.93 -90.43
C GLU A 85 28.40 -32.52 -89.17
N GLN A 86 29.74 -32.58 -89.22
CA GLN A 86 30.58 -32.09 -88.12
C GLN A 86 30.44 -30.58 -87.91
N GLN A 87 30.32 -29.80 -88.98
CA GLN A 87 30.11 -28.35 -88.87
C GLN A 87 28.76 -28.03 -88.22
N LEU A 88 27.69 -28.75 -88.57
CA LEU A 88 26.39 -28.59 -87.92
C LEU A 88 26.44 -28.90 -86.41
N VAL A 89 27.21 -29.91 -85.99
CA VAL A 89 27.41 -30.22 -84.57
C VAL A 89 28.23 -29.13 -83.87
N ILE A 90 29.24 -28.56 -84.55
CA ILE A 90 30.02 -27.44 -84.02
C ILE A 90 29.12 -26.22 -83.82
N ASP A 91 28.30 -25.87 -84.82
CA ASP A 91 27.38 -24.74 -84.75
C ASP A 91 26.34 -24.94 -83.61
N GLU A 92 25.80 -26.16 -83.44
CA GLU A 92 24.88 -26.48 -82.32
C GLU A 92 25.57 -26.35 -80.94
N LEU A 93 26.83 -26.78 -80.85
CA LEU A 93 27.60 -26.65 -79.61
C LEU A 93 27.94 -25.20 -79.29
N ASP A 94 28.27 -24.39 -80.29
CA ASP A 94 28.51 -22.96 -80.15
C ASP A 94 27.24 -22.22 -79.68
N ASP A 95 26.08 -22.55 -80.26
CA ASP A 95 24.78 -22.01 -79.80
C ASP A 95 24.47 -22.38 -78.35
N ARG A 96 24.77 -23.63 -77.95
CA ARG A 96 24.61 -24.07 -76.55
C ARG A 96 25.58 -23.38 -75.61
N LEU A 97 26.83 -23.14 -76.04
CA LEU A 97 27.82 -22.40 -75.26
C LEU A 97 27.36 -20.96 -75.04
N LEU A 98 26.84 -20.29 -76.07
CA LEU A 98 26.27 -18.94 -75.95
C LEU A 98 25.09 -18.91 -74.96
N ALA A 99 24.18 -19.89 -75.04
CA ALA A 99 23.07 -19.99 -74.10
C ALA A 99 23.53 -20.26 -72.66
N PHE A 100 24.60 -21.03 -72.47
CA PHE A 100 25.20 -21.24 -71.15
C PHE A 100 25.87 -19.99 -70.61
N ASP A 101 26.58 -19.23 -71.44
CA ASP A 101 27.22 -17.97 -71.04
C ASP A 101 26.18 -16.92 -70.63
N GLU A 102 25.09 -16.77 -71.38
CA GLU A 102 23.99 -15.87 -71.01
C GLU A 102 23.38 -16.27 -69.66
N LYS A 103 23.14 -17.56 -69.46
CA LYS A 103 22.63 -18.10 -68.20
C LYS A 103 23.63 -17.92 -67.05
N TYR A 104 24.92 -18.07 -67.31
CA TYR A 104 25.95 -17.88 -66.30
C TYR A 104 26.01 -16.43 -65.83
N GLU A 105 26.00 -15.46 -66.76
CA GLU A 105 26.00 -14.04 -66.41
C GLU A 105 24.69 -13.62 -65.73
N SER A 106 23.54 -14.19 -66.10
CA SER A 106 22.27 -13.92 -65.40
C SER A 106 22.30 -14.43 -63.94
N LEU A 107 22.73 -15.68 -63.72
CA LEU A 107 22.89 -16.23 -62.37
C LEU A 107 23.90 -15.42 -61.54
N LYS A 108 25.03 -15.01 -62.12
CA LYS A 108 26.03 -14.18 -61.45
C LYS A 108 25.46 -12.83 -61.03
N LYS A 109 24.61 -12.21 -61.86
CA LYS A 109 23.89 -10.99 -61.52
C LYS A 109 22.89 -11.20 -60.38
N GLU A 110 22.13 -12.30 -60.41
CA GLU A 110 21.20 -12.66 -59.32
C GLU A 110 21.94 -12.92 -58.00
N ILE A 111 23.06 -13.65 -58.04
CA ILE A 111 23.88 -13.93 -56.85
C ILE A 111 24.44 -12.63 -56.27
N SER A 112 24.94 -11.71 -57.11
CA SER A 112 25.48 -10.44 -56.63
C SER A 112 24.39 -9.56 -56.01
N SER A 113 23.22 -9.45 -56.64
CA SER A 113 22.06 -8.74 -56.09
C SER A 113 21.56 -9.37 -54.78
N GLY A 114 21.46 -10.70 -54.72
CA GLY A 114 21.10 -11.42 -53.51
C GLY A 114 22.10 -11.23 -52.37
N SER A 115 23.39 -11.18 -52.68
CA SER A 115 24.45 -10.90 -51.70
C SER A 115 24.35 -9.48 -51.15
N MET A 116 24.06 -8.48 -51.99
CA MET A 116 23.86 -7.10 -51.52
C MET A 116 22.64 -7.00 -50.61
N LEU A 117 21.51 -7.59 -51.02
CA LEU A 117 20.29 -7.60 -50.20
C LEU A 117 20.52 -8.31 -48.85
N ALA A 118 21.27 -9.41 -48.83
CA ALA A 118 21.62 -10.11 -47.60
C ALA A 118 22.51 -9.25 -46.68
N ALA A 119 23.44 -8.49 -47.25
CA ALA A 119 24.27 -7.54 -46.49
C ALA A 119 23.41 -6.42 -45.86
N ASP A 120 22.50 -5.83 -46.65
CA ASP A 120 21.58 -4.79 -46.18
C ASP A 120 20.68 -5.30 -45.05
N LYS A 121 20.09 -6.50 -45.21
CA LYS A 121 19.25 -7.11 -44.18
C LYS A 121 20.03 -7.49 -42.92
N ASN A 122 21.28 -7.91 -43.05
CA ASN A 122 22.14 -8.15 -41.89
C ASN A 122 22.44 -6.84 -41.14
N ASN A 123 22.63 -5.72 -41.85
CA ASN A 123 22.81 -4.41 -41.23
C ASN A 123 21.53 -3.96 -40.50
N GLU A 124 20.36 -4.11 -41.14
CA GLU A 124 19.06 -3.82 -40.52
C GLU A 124 18.83 -4.64 -39.24
N ILE A 125 19.13 -5.94 -39.26
CA ILE A 125 19.06 -6.81 -38.09
C ILE A 125 20.02 -6.35 -36.99
N ALA A 126 21.23 -5.87 -37.33
CA ALA A 126 22.19 -5.35 -36.36
C ALA A 126 21.66 -4.08 -35.68
N LEU A 127 21.07 -3.15 -36.45
CA LEU A 127 20.45 -1.93 -35.94
C LEU A 127 19.28 -2.25 -35.01
N LEU A 128 18.36 -3.12 -35.42
CA LEU A 128 17.20 -3.53 -34.61
C LEU A 128 17.63 -4.24 -33.32
N LYS A 129 18.68 -5.07 -33.36
CA LYS A 129 19.23 -5.70 -32.15
C LYS A 129 19.77 -4.67 -31.16
N GLU A 130 20.46 -3.64 -31.66
CA GLU A 130 20.99 -2.57 -30.83
C GLU A 130 19.86 -1.72 -30.23
N GLU A 131 18.82 -1.40 -31.01
CA GLU A 131 17.63 -0.70 -30.52
C GLU A 131 16.88 -1.49 -29.45
N LEU A 132 16.68 -2.79 -29.65
CA LEU A 132 16.08 -3.69 -28.66
C LEU A 132 16.91 -3.71 -27.37
N ARG A 133 18.24 -3.73 -27.49
CA ARG A 133 19.14 -3.68 -26.33
C ARG A 133 19.02 -2.35 -25.57
N ARG A 134 18.88 -1.22 -26.27
CA ARG A 134 18.70 0.11 -25.68
C ARG A 134 17.35 0.24 -24.97
N THR A 135 16.26 -0.11 -25.65
CA THR A 135 14.90 -0.07 -25.08
C THR A 135 14.77 -0.97 -23.87
N ARG A 136 15.35 -2.18 -23.90
CA ARG A 136 15.37 -3.08 -22.74
C ARG A 136 16.13 -2.50 -21.54
N ARG A 137 17.26 -1.82 -21.76
CA ARG A 137 17.99 -1.12 -20.69
C ARG A 137 17.18 0.04 -20.13
N ALA A 138 16.56 0.85 -20.99
CA ALA A 138 15.71 1.95 -20.57
C ALA A 138 14.51 1.45 -19.73
N LEU A 139 13.86 0.37 -20.17
CA LEU A 139 12.77 -0.26 -19.43
C LEU A 139 13.21 -0.77 -18.07
N ASN A 140 14.37 -1.44 -17.99
CA ASN A 140 14.90 -1.92 -16.71
C ASN A 140 15.22 -0.75 -15.76
N ASN A 141 15.81 0.34 -16.27
CA ASN A 141 16.07 1.54 -15.49
C ASN A 141 14.78 2.17 -14.96
N LYS A 142 13.74 2.28 -15.80
CA LYS A 142 12.42 2.78 -15.38
C LYS A 142 11.74 1.88 -14.36
N SER A 143 11.85 0.56 -14.53
CA SER A 143 11.35 -0.41 -13.56
C SER A 143 12.04 -0.26 -12.19
N ASN A 144 13.37 -0.15 -12.17
CA ASN A 144 14.12 0.07 -10.93
C ASN A 144 13.79 1.42 -10.29
N GLN A 145 13.61 2.48 -11.08
CA GLN A 145 13.14 3.78 -10.59
C GLN A 145 11.76 3.68 -9.93
N LEU A 146 10.83 2.95 -10.56
CA LEU A 146 9.49 2.73 -10.02
C LEU A 146 9.53 1.98 -8.68
N VAL A 147 10.36 0.93 -8.58
CA VAL A 147 10.54 0.16 -7.34
C VAL A 147 11.11 1.05 -6.23
N ALA A 148 12.12 1.87 -6.54
CA ALA A 148 12.69 2.81 -5.59
C ALA A 148 11.67 3.86 -5.13
N TYR A 149 10.91 4.44 -6.06
CA TYR A 149 9.85 5.40 -5.75
C TYR A 149 8.78 4.79 -4.85
N LYS A 150 8.30 3.59 -5.18
CA LYS A 150 7.32 2.86 -4.36
C LYS A 150 7.83 2.62 -2.94
N LYS A 151 9.10 2.20 -2.80
CA LYS A 151 9.72 1.97 -1.48
C LYS A 151 9.81 3.27 -0.68
N ASN A 152 10.24 4.36 -1.30
CA ASN A 152 10.35 5.66 -0.64
C ASN A 152 8.98 6.17 -0.18
N TYR A 153 7.99 6.11 -1.07
CA TYR A 153 6.61 6.49 -0.76
C TYR A 153 6.03 5.66 0.40
N GLN A 154 6.24 4.34 0.40
CA GLN A 154 5.81 3.49 1.52
C GLN A 154 6.52 3.85 2.83
N SER A 155 7.81 4.18 2.77
CA SER A 155 8.57 4.60 3.94
C SER A 155 8.08 5.94 4.50
N GLU A 156 7.78 6.91 3.64
CA GLU A 156 7.24 8.22 4.01
C GLU A 156 5.85 8.08 4.65
N LEU A 157 4.95 7.33 4.00
CA LEU A 157 3.61 7.07 4.52
C LEU A 157 3.65 6.40 5.90
N ASN A 158 4.53 5.41 6.09
CA ASN A 158 4.68 4.74 7.38
C ASN A 158 5.23 5.69 8.45
N ARG A 159 6.12 6.63 8.08
CA ARG A 159 6.63 7.64 9.00
C ARG A 159 5.52 8.61 9.42
N GLU A 160 4.74 9.10 8.48
CA GLU A 160 3.60 9.99 8.76
C GLU A 160 2.55 9.31 9.63
N LEU A 161 2.21 8.05 9.33
CA LEU A 161 1.31 7.26 10.17
C LEU A 161 1.84 7.04 11.58
N ALA A 162 3.15 6.84 11.74
CA ALA A 162 3.77 6.69 13.06
C ALA A 162 3.69 8.00 13.86
N THR A 163 3.99 9.14 13.22
CA THR A 163 3.89 10.45 13.87
C THR A 163 2.46 10.79 14.26
N GLU A 164 1.47 10.50 13.39
CA GLU A 164 0.06 10.74 13.71
C GLU A 164 -0.46 9.83 14.83
N ARG A 165 0.05 8.59 14.93
CA ARG A 165 -0.30 7.71 16.04
C ARG A 165 0.28 8.22 17.36
N GLU A 166 1.51 8.73 17.34
CA GLU A 166 2.16 9.30 18.52
C GLU A 166 1.47 10.59 18.99
N THR A 167 1.09 11.47 18.05
CA THR A 167 0.34 12.69 18.36
C THR A 167 -1.03 12.34 18.96
N LEU A 168 -1.75 11.40 18.37
CA LEU A 168 -3.04 10.92 18.90
C LEU A 168 -2.90 10.33 20.29
N ALA A 169 -1.91 9.46 20.53
CA ALA A 169 -1.66 8.88 21.84
C ALA A 169 -1.35 9.97 22.89
N THR A 170 -0.56 10.98 22.50
CA THR A 170 -0.23 12.12 23.37
C THR A 170 -1.47 12.96 23.71
N VAL A 171 -2.27 13.30 22.70
CA VAL A 171 -3.52 14.05 22.89
C VAL A 171 -4.50 13.27 23.76
N GLN A 172 -4.63 11.97 23.54
CA GLN A 172 -5.50 11.12 24.33
C GLN A 172 -5.04 11.06 25.80
N SER A 173 -3.74 10.89 26.06
CA SER A 173 -3.19 10.92 27.42
C SER A 173 -3.41 12.27 28.11
N GLN A 174 -3.24 13.38 27.39
CA GLN A 174 -3.54 14.72 27.92
C GLN A 174 -5.02 14.90 28.23
N LEU A 175 -5.91 14.34 27.39
CA LEU A 175 -7.35 14.40 27.61
C LEU A 175 -7.75 13.59 28.84
N GLU A 176 -7.24 12.37 28.98
CA GLU A 176 -7.46 11.52 30.17
C GLU A 176 -6.96 12.20 31.45
N SER A 177 -5.78 12.83 31.41
CA SER A 177 -5.25 13.60 32.54
C SER A 177 -6.15 14.79 32.89
N LYS A 178 -6.60 15.57 31.91
CA LYS A 178 -7.51 16.70 32.14
C LYS A 178 -8.86 16.23 32.70
N LEU A 179 -9.38 15.11 32.20
CA LEU A 179 -10.63 14.54 32.67
C LEU A 179 -10.52 14.12 34.14
N ALA A 180 -9.41 13.49 34.54
CA ALA A 180 -9.16 13.16 35.93
C ALA A 180 -9.08 14.40 36.84
N VAL A 181 -8.43 15.48 36.38
CA VAL A 181 -8.37 16.75 37.14
C VAL A 181 -9.76 17.38 37.28
N VAL A 182 -10.57 17.38 36.22
CA VAL A 182 -11.94 17.91 36.27
C VAL A 182 -12.81 17.08 37.22
N GLN A 183 -12.72 15.75 37.18
CA GLN A 183 -13.42 14.87 38.12
C GLN A 183 -13.03 15.16 39.57
N GLN A 184 -11.73 15.34 39.85
CA GLN A 184 -11.27 15.70 41.18
C GLN A 184 -11.79 17.07 41.63
N GLN A 185 -11.84 18.06 40.73
CA GLN A 185 -12.43 19.37 41.02
C GLN A 185 -13.93 19.29 41.27
N GLU A 186 -14.66 18.46 40.51
CA GLU A 186 -16.07 18.22 40.70
C GLU A 186 -16.35 17.57 42.06
N GLU A 187 -15.56 16.58 42.46
CA GLU A 187 -15.61 15.96 43.78
C GLU A 187 -15.33 16.98 44.90
N GLU A 188 -14.32 17.84 44.74
CA GLU A 188 -14.01 18.90 45.73
C GLU A 188 -15.14 19.93 45.84
N VAL A 189 -15.74 20.34 44.72
CA VAL A 189 -16.88 21.26 44.72
C VAL A 189 -18.09 20.61 45.37
N ASN A 190 -18.40 19.35 45.05
CA ASN A 190 -19.51 18.63 45.67
C ASN A 190 -19.32 18.47 47.19
N ALA A 191 -18.10 18.23 47.65
CA ALA A 191 -17.79 18.20 49.08
C ALA A 191 -18.04 19.57 49.75
N LYS A 192 -17.58 20.67 49.13
CA LYS A 192 -17.83 22.03 49.64
C LYS A 192 -19.32 22.39 49.66
N ILE A 193 -20.09 21.96 48.67
CA ILE A 193 -21.55 22.16 48.65
C ILE A 193 -22.20 21.41 49.82
N SER A 194 -21.78 20.15 50.06
CA SER A 194 -22.27 19.37 51.21
C SER A 194 -21.95 20.06 52.54
N ASP A 195 -20.76 20.66 52.67
CA ASP A 195 -20.39 21.43 53.87
C ASP A 195 -21.28 22.66 54.04
N VAL A 196 -21.58 23.39 52.95
CA VAL A 196 -22.47 24.56 52.98
C VAL A 196 -23.88 24.18 53.46
N ASP A 197 -24.44 23.08 52.95
CA ASP A 197 -25.75 22.58 53.41
C ASP A 197 -25.75 22.25 54.91
N GLU A 198 -24.64 21.75 55.45
CA GLU A 198 -24.48 21.50 56.88
C GLU A 198 -24.36 22.81 57.68
N TRP A 199 -23.63 23.79 57.16
CA TRP A 199 -23.52 25.12 57.76
C TRP A 199 -24.85 25.87 57.77
N GLU A 200 -25.66 25.75 56.72
CA GLU A 200 -27.00 26.34 56.66
C GLU A 200 -27.93 25.73 57.70
N LYS A 201 -27.88 24.40 57.90
CA LYS A 201 -28.64 23.72 58.97
C LYS A 201 -28.21 24.19 60.36
N LYS A 202 -26.90 24.22 60.63
CA LYS A 202 -26.38 24.72 61.92
C LYS A 202 -26.77 26.17 62.16
N ARG A 203 -26.70 27.02 61.13
CA ARG A 203 -27.13 28.41 61.21
C ARG A 203 -28.60 28.53 61.58
N ALA A 204 -29.48 27.77 60.94
CA ALA A 204 -30.91 27.77 61.26
C ALA A 204 -31.18 27.30 62.70
N GLU A 205 -30.43 26.32 63.21
CA GLU A 205 -30.50 25.88 64.61
C GLU A 205 -30.03 26.98 65.58
N PHE A 206 -28.92 27.65 65.28
CA PHE A 206 -28.44 28.78 66.08
C PHE A 206 -29.42 29.96 66.09
N ASP A 207 -29.96 30.33 64.93
CA ASP A 207 -30.95 31.42 64.84
C ASP A 207 -32.19 31.12 65.70
N LYS A 208 -32.62 29.85 65.73
CA LYS A 208 -33.71 29.40 66.62
C LYS A 208 -33.33 29.48 68.10
N LEU A 209 -32.13 29.05 68.47
CA LEU A 209 -31.64 29.14 69.84
C LEU A 209 -31.52 30.59 70.32
N TYR A 210 -31.00 31.48 69.47
CA TYR A 210 -30.91 32.91 69.77
C TYR A 210 -32.29 33.55 69.91
N ALA A 211 -33.23 33.24 69.02
CA ALA A 211 -34.60 33.75 69.11
C ALA A 211 -35.29 33.28 70.41
N ASN A 212 -35.08 32.02 70.80
CA ASN A 212 -35.62 31.48 72.05
C ASN A 212 -34.98 32.13 73.28
N SER A 213 -33.65 32.29 73.30
CA SER A 213 -32.94 32.92 74.41
C SER A 213 -33.28 34.40 74.57
N ALA A 214 -33.45 35.14 73.46
CA ALA A 214 -33.90 36.53 73.51
C ALA A 214 -35.34 36.65 74.04
N LEU A 215 -36.22 35.71 73.68
CA LEU A 215 -37.58 35.65 74.19
C LEU A 215 -37.60 35.30 75.69
N GLU A 216 -36.75 34.38 76.13
CA GLU A 216 -36.57 33.99 77.53
C GLU A 216 -36.12 35.19 78.38
N ALA A 217 -35.06 35.88 77.97
CA ALA A 217 -34.56 37.08 78.66
C ALA A 217 -35.63 38.20 78.73
N GLN A 218 -36.40 38.40 77.66
CA GLN A 218 -37.51 39.38 77.66
C GLN A 218 -38.62 38.98 78.64
N ASN A 219 -38.95 37.70 78.72
CA ASN A 219 -39.96 37.20 79.66
C ASN A 219 -39.49 37.32 81.11
N GLU A 220 -38.21 37.03 81.39
CA GLU A 220 -37.60 37.21 82.71
C GLU A 220 -37.61 38.68 83.15
N GLU A 221 -37.20 39.61 82.27
CA GLU A 221 -37.25 41.05 82.54
C GLU A 221 -38.68 41.48 82.89
N ARG A 222 -39.66 41.00 82.12
CA ARG A 222 -41.07 41.33 82.36
C ARG A 222 -41.58 40.82 83.70
N VAL A 223 -41.19 39.63 84.12
CA VAL A 223 -41.58 39.11 85.44
C VAL A 223 -40.86 39.83 86.56
N ASN A 224 -39.58 40.16 86.40
CA ASN A 224 -38.84 40.98 87.36
C ASN A 224 -39.48 42.35 87.56
N GLU A 225 -39.96 43.00 86.49
CA GLU A 225 -40.74 44.24 86.60
C GLU A 225 -42.01 44.05 87.43
N LEU A 226 -42.77 42.98 87.17
CA LEU A 226 -44.01 42.69 87.89
C LEU A 226 -43.75 42.38 89.38
N MET A 227 -42.69 41.64 89.70
CA MET A 227 -42.24 41.40 91.07
C MET A 227 -41.79 42.70 91.75
N GLY A 228 -41.10 43.58 91.02
CA GLY A 228 -40.74 44.91 91.47
C GLY A 228 -41.97 45.75 91.83
N GLN A 229 -43.00 45.76 90.98
CA GLN A 229 -44.27 46.45 91.23
C GLN A 229 -45.00 45.89 92.46
N PHE A 230 -45.04 44.55 92.60
CA PHE A 230 -45.60 43.91 93.78
C PHE A 230 -44.89 44.36 95.07
N ASN A 231 -43.56 44.34 95.07
CA ASN A 231 -42.75 44.76 96.24
C ASN A 231 -42.96 46.25 96.59
N GLN A 232 -43.24 47.11 95.61
CA GLN A 232 -43.49 48.53 95.82
C GLN A 232 -44.82 48.82 96.54
N LEU A 233 -45.82 47.94 96.42
CA LEU A 233 -47.11 48.11 97.10
C LEU A 233 -46.97 48.04 98.64
N ARG A 234 -45.89 47.42 99.14
CA ARG A 234 -45.55 47.30 100.58
C ARG A 234 -46.74 46.84 101.43
N VAL A 235 -47.43 45.81 100.94
CA VAL A 235 -48.57 45.21 101.61
C VAL A 235 -48.13 43.88 102.20
N ASP A 236 -48.42 43.68 103.49
CA ASP A 236 -48.33 42.37 104.11
C ASP A 236 -49.57 41.54 103.71
N LEU A 237 -49.38 40.41 103.04
CA LEU A 237 -50.51 39.60 102.58
C LEU A 237 -51.10 38.67 103.66
N ASP A 238 -50.43 38.52 104.81
CA ASP A 238 -50.88 37.71 105.96
C ASP A 238 -51.98 38.42 106.79
N VAL A 239 -52.06 39.74 106.65
CA VAL A 239 -52.92 40.60 107.47
C VAL A 239 -53.76 41.50 106.57
N ILE A 240 -55.03 41.72 106.91
CA ILE A 240 -55.90 42.64 106.18
C ILE A 240 -56.28 43.78 107.11
N ASN A 241 -55.85 45.02 106.82
CA ASN A 241 -56.39 46.20 107.51
C ASN A 241 -57.69 46.63 106.83
N GLU A 242 -58.84 46.32 107.42
CA GLU A 242 -60.16 46.64 106.85
C GLU A 242 -60.54 48.12 106.94
N CYS A 243 -59.86 48.88 107.80
CA CYS A 243 -60.20 50.27 108.12
C CYS A 243 -59.37 51.29 107.33
N ASP A 244 -58.27 50.87 106.72
CA ASP A 244 -57.47 51.67 105.78
C ASP A 244 -57.87 51.35 104.34
N LYS A 245 -58.59 52.29 103.71
CA LYS A 245 -59.06 52.15 102.33
C LYS A 245 -57.91 52.14 101.31
N ASP A 246 -56.82 52.86 101.59
CA ASP A 246 -55.64 52.89 100.73
C ASP A 246 -54.89 51.56 100.80
N TYR A 247 -54.76 51.00 102.00
CA TYR A 247 -54.22 49.65 102.20
C TYR A 247 -55.08 48.58 101.50
N LEU A 248 -56.41 48.64 101.61
CA LEU A 248 -57.29 47.68 100.92
C LEU A 248 -57.19 47.75 99.39
N TYR A 249 -57.00 48.95 98.83
CA TYR A 249 -56.76 49.13 97.41
C TYR A 249 -55.44 48.47 96.99
N ARG A 250 -54.35 48.80 97.69
CA ARG A 250 -53.01 48.20 97.46
C ARG A 250 -53.01 46.68 97.69
N TYR A 251 -53.78 46.17 98.66
CA TYR A 251 -53.89 44.74 98.95
C TYR A 251 -54.59 43.98 97.82
N ASN A 252 -55.69 44.51 97.26
CA ASN A 252 -56.35 43.89 96.11
C ASN A 252 -55.50 43.98 94.83
N GLU A 253 -54.77 45.09 94.65
CA GLU A 253 -53.82 45.26 93.55
C GLU A 253 -52.65 44.27 93.67
N ALA A 254 -52.10 44.08 94.87
CA ALA A 254 -51.05 43.11 95.13
C ALA A 254 -51.49 41.67 94.83
N LYS A 255 -52.72 41.28 95.20
CA LYS A 255 -53.29 39.97 94.85
C LYS A 255 -53.44 39.79 93.34
N SER A 256 -53.92 40.82 92.66
CA SER A 256 -54.08 40.81 91.20
C SER A 256 -52.74 40.67 90.49
N LEU A 257 -51.72 41.44 90.92
CA LEU A 257 -50.36 41.35 90.39
C LEU A 257 -49.73 39.99 90.65
N LEU A 258 -49.88 39.42 91.84
CA LEU A 258 -49.34 38.09 92.15
C LEU A 258 -49.97 36.99 91.28
N ASN A 259 -51.28 37.07 91.03
CA ASN A 259 -51.96 36.15 90.13
C ASN A 259 -51.52 36.33 88.67
N ASN A 260 -51.26 37.57 88.24
CA ASN A 260 -50.71 37.86 86.92
C ASN A 260 -49.29 37.31 86.76
N ILE A 261 -48.43 37.49 87.77
CA ILE A 261 -47.08 36.91 87.82
C ILE A 261 -47.16 35.39 87.72
N ARG A 262 -48.02 34.73 88.51
CA ARG A 262 -48.23 33.27 88.47
C ARG A 262 -48.63 32.79 87.08
N THR A 263 -49.64 33.43 86.48
CA THR A 263 -50.14 33.07 85.16
C THR A 263 -49.07 33.25 84.09
N PHE A 264 -48.27 34.31 84.20
CA PHE A 264 -47.20 34.59 83.25
C PHE A 264 -46.07 33.57 83.35
N ILE A 265 -45.60 33.27 84.57
CA ILE A 265 -44.58 32.23 84.82
C ILE A 265 -45.03 30.87 84.28
N GLN A 266 -46.30 30.49 84.51
CA GLN A 266 -46.86 29.23 84.01
C GLN A 266 -46.99 29.19 82.49
N LYS A 267 -47.41 30.30 81.87
CA LYS A 267 -47.61 30.39 80.42
C LYS A 267 -46.30 30.30 79.64
N TYR A 268 -45.21 30.81 80.20
CA TYR A 268 -43.90 30.88 79.55
C TYR A 268 -42.88 29.88 80.13
N GLU A 269 -43.33 28.92 80.96
CA GLU A 269 -42.50 27.85 81.55
C GLU A 269 -41.19 28.35 82.17
N MET A 270 -41.25 29.48 82.89
CA MET A 270 -40.01 30.14 83.37
C MET A 270 -39.27 29.36 84.46
N GLU A 271 -38.06 29.78 84.80
CA GLU A 271 -37.22 29.11 85.80
C GLU A 271 -37.89 28.95 87.18
N GLN A 272 -37.47 27.89 87.90
CA GLN A 272 -38.03 27.52 89.21
C GLN A 272 -37.92 28.64 90.27
N ASP A 273 -36.91 29.51 90.15
CA ASP A 273 -36.68 30.62 91.06
C ASP A 273 -37.87 31.60 91.10
N PHE A 274 -38.50 31.86 89.95
CA PHE A 274 -39.69 32.69 89.88
C PHE A 274 -40.93 32.02 90.52
N TYR A 275 -41.02 30.69 90.42
CA TYR A 275 -42.09 29.93 91.08
C TYR A 275 -41.98 30.00 92.61
N PHE A 276 -40.77 29.96 93.17
CA PHE A 276 -40.58 30.11 94.63
C PHE A 276 -41.08 31.46 95.15
N TYR A 277 -40.88 32.54 94.40
CA TYR A 277 -41.42 33.85 94.75
C TYR A 277 -42.95 33.84 94.82
N VAL A 278 -43.63 33.22 93.86
CA VAL A 278 -45.09 33.13 93.86
C VAL A 278 -45.59 32.26 95.01
N ILE A 279 -45.02 31.07 95.19
CA ILE A 279 -45.44 30.12 96.24
C ILE A 279 -45.29 30.72 97.64
N SER A 280 -44.17 31.40 97.90
CA SER A 280 -43.93 32.06 99.19
C SER A 280 -44.96 33.14 99.48
N ASN A 281 -45.28 34.02 98.52
CA ASN A 281 -46.28 35.08 98.72
C ASN A 281 -47.73 34.57 98.70
N ASP A 282 -48.04 33.50 97.96
CA ASP A 282 -49.35 32.86 97.94
C ASP A 282 -49.69 32.16 99.25
N SER A 283 -48.68 31.55 99.87
CA SER A 283 -48.84 30.92 101.18
C SER A 283 -49.34 31.93 102.22
N LEU A 284 -48.90 33.21 102.13
CA LEU A 284 -49.32 34.31 103.00
C LEU A 284 -50.78 34.71 102.76
N ILE A 285 -51.29 34.65 101.52
CA ILE A 285 -52.71 34.92 101.22
C ILE A 285 -53.62 33.85 101.82
N SER A 286 -53.18 32.58 101.79
CA SER A 286 -53.99 31.41 102.18
C SER A 286 -53.94 31.11 103.68
N ALA A 287 -52.89 31.53 104.38
CA ALA A 287 -52.74 31.39 105.81
C ALA A 287 -53.62 32.40 106.56
N GLN A 288 -54.90 32.08 106.75
CA GLN A 288 -55.82 32.76 107.69
C GLN A 288 -55.63 34.28 107.85
N ASN A 289 -55.92 35.05 106.79
CA ASN A 289 -55.89 36.52 106.79
C ASN A 289 -56.47 37.11 108.08
N ARG A 290 -55.59 37.54 108.98
CA ARG A 290 -56.01 38.15 110.24
C ARG A 290 -56.54 39.52 109.90
N LYS A 291 -57.86 39.71 110.07
CA LYS A 291 -58.51 40.99 109.86
C LYS A 291 -58.18 41.89 111.05
N LEU A 292 -57.48 42.98 110.78
CA LEU A 292 -57.22 44.04 111.74
C LEU A 292 -57.99 45.29 111.29
N CYS A 293 -58.35 46.12 112.25
CA CYS A 293 -58.85 47.46 111.99
C CYS A 293 -57.92 48.40 112.75
N LEU A 294 -56.87 48.84 112.07
CA LEU A 294 -55.94 49.83 112.59
C LEU A 294 -56.30 51.14 111.90
N THR A 295 -56.93 52.04 112.65
CA THR A 295 -57.12 53.44 112.23
C THR A 295 -55.87 54.22 112.62
N ASP A 296 -55.16 54.75 111.63
CA ASP A 296 -54.32 55.93 111.83
C ASP A 296 -55.19 57.19 111.87
#